data_AF-A0A3D8LAI3-F1
#
_entry.id   AF-A0A3D8LAI3-F1
#
_cell.length_a   1.000
_cell.length_b   1.000
_cell.length_c   1.000
_cell.angle_alpha   90.00
_cell.angle_beta   90.00
_cell.angle_gamma   90.00
#
_symmetry.space_group_name_H-M   'P 1'
#
loop_
_entity.id
_entity.type
_entity.pdbx_description
1 polymer ?
#
loop_
_entity_poly.entity_id
_entity_poly.type
_entity_poly.pdbx_seq_one_letter_code
_entity_poly.pdbx_strand_id
1 'polypeptide(L)'
;MTPRKLAATVAAGTVIGIMPALGLTTILCTAVAARFRLNIAATVLVSYLVQPLQLLLALPFIRMGISLFGLSELRLSITEMQAMFKADWLYALNKLWQACLAGVSVWGLMALPLGGLLYVLLLPVFKRVLPKPQESVV
;
A
#
# COMPACT_ATOMS: atom_id res chain seq x y z
N MET A 1 8.20 -6.62 21.71
CA MET A 1 7.12 -6.71 20.69
C MET A 1 6.83 -8.19 20.44
N THR A 2 5.58 -8.65 20.48
CA THR A 2 5.27 -10.09 20.29
C THR A 2 5.30 -10.49 18.81
N PRO A 3 5.49 -11.79 18.47
CA PRO A 3 5.44 -12.26 17.08
C PRO A 3 4.15 -11.86 16.33
N ARG A 4 3.00 -11.90 17.03
CA ARG A 4 1.70 -11.47 16.48
C ARG A 4 1.70 -9.98 16.11
N LYS A 5 2.24 -9.12 16.99
CA LYS A 5 2.33 -7.68 16.71
C LYS A 5 3.33 -7.37 15.60
N LEU A 6 4.46 -8.08 15.54
CA LEU A 6 5.43 -7.92 14.47
C LEU A 6 4.84 -8.33 13.11
N ALA A 7 4.15 -9.47 13.04
CA ALA A 7 3.46 -9.91 11.82
C ALA A 7 2.44 -8.87 11.34
N ALA A 8 1.62 -8.34 12.26
CA ALA A 8 0.64 -7.31 11.93
C ALA A 8 1.29 -5.99 11.49
N THR A 9 2.38 -5.55 12.15
CA THR A 9 3.16 -4.37 11.77
C THR A 9 3.70 -4.48 10.35
N VAL A 10 4.33 -5.62 10.02
CA VAL A 10 4.89 -5.84 8.68
C VAL A 10 3.78 -5.94 7.64
N ALA A 11 2.73 -6.72 7.91
CA ALA A 11 1.59 -6.85 6.98
C ALA A 11 0.92 -5.50 6.70
N ALA A 12 0.62 -4.71 7.73
CA ALA A 12 -0.01 -3.39 7.58
C ALA A 12 0.91 -2.42 6.82
N GLY A 13 2.19 -2.34 7.21
CA GLY A 13 3.17 -1.48 6.55
C GLY A 13 3.36 -1.85 5.08
N THR A 14 3.40 -3.14 4.75
CA THR A 14 3.52 -3.62 3.37
C THR A 14 2.28 -3.29 2.55
N VAL A 15 1.08 -3.64 3.02
CA VAL A 15 -0.17 -3.41 2.28
C VAL A 15 -0.39 -1.92 2.05
N ILE A 16 -0.24 -1.09 3.08
CA ILE A 16 -0.43 0.36 2.94
C ILE A 16 0.70 0.96 2.12
N GLY A 17 1.93 0.47 2.27
CA GLY A 17 3.08 0.98 1.54
C GLY A 17 3.01 0.78 0.03
N ILE A 18 2.36 -0.29 -0.47
CA ILE A 18 2.15 -0.51 -1.90
C ILE A 18 0.94 0.25 -2.49
N MET A 19 0.22 1.02 -1.68
CA MET A 19 -0.93 1.80 -2.15
C MET A 19 -0.50 2.77 -3.26
N PRO A 20 -1.21 2.83 -4.41
CA PRO A 20 -0.84 3.69 -5.54
C PRO A 20 -1.23 5.16 -5.32
N ALA A 21 -0.89 5.72 -4.15
CA ALA A 21 -1.10 7.12 -3.81
C ALA A 21 0.09 7.67 -3.04
N LEU A 22 0.74 8.67 -3.61
CA LEU A 22 1.90 9.34 -3.03
C LEU A 22 1.49 10.20 -1.83
N GLY A 23 2.30 10.20 -0.77
CA GLY A 23 2.10 11.05 0.41
C GLY A 23 1.04 10.59 1.42
N LEU A 24 0.02 9.83 0.99
CA LEU A 24 -1.04 9.34 1.89
C LEU A 24 -0.63 8.10 2.70
N THR A 25 0.38 7.35 2.24
CA THR A 25 0.81 6.10 2.88
C THR A 25 1.29 6.31 4.32
N THR A 26 2.02 7.38 4.60
CA THR A 26 2.51 7.69 5.96
C THR A 26 1.37 8.00 6.91
N ILE A 27 0.39 8.80 6.47
CA ILE A 27 -0.80 9.15 7.26
C ILE A 27 -1.60 7.89 7.58
N LEU A 28 -1.88 7.07 6.55
CA LEU A 28 -2.62 5.81 6.71
C LEU A 28 -1.88 4.80 7.59
N CYS A 29 -0.57 4.62 7.40
CA CYS A 29 0.25 3.74 8.24
C CYS A 29 0.19 4.18 9.69
N THR A 30 0.33 5.49 9.94
CA THR A 30 0.28 6.06 11.29
C THR A 30 -1.09 5.83 11.93
N ALA A 31 -2.17 6.14 11.20
CA ALA A 31 -3.53 5.96 11.69
C ALA A 31 -3.85 4.48 12.00
N VAL A 32 -3.51 3.56 11.09
CA VAL A 32 -3.72 2.12 11.28
C VAL A 32 -2.86 1.60 12.44
N ALA A 33 -1.57 1.95 12.47
CA ALA A 33 -0.69 1.51 13.55
C ALA A 33 -1.17 2.01 14.92
N ALA A 34 -1.61 3.28 15.02
CA ALA A 34 -2.20 3.83 16.24
C ALA A 34 -3.49 3.09 16.63
N ARG A 35 -4.40 2.89 15.68
CA ARG A 35 -5.71 2.26 15.91
C ARG A 35 -5.60 0.81 16.39
N PHE A 36 -4.61 0.06 15.89
CA PHE A 36 -4.36 -1.33 16.26
C PHE A 36 -3.26 -1.51 17.32
N ARG A 37 -2.74 -0.40 17.88
CA ARG A 37 -1.67 -0.40 18.89
C ARG A 37 -0.41 -1.18 18.44
N LEU A 38 -0.07 -1.01 17.16
CA LEU A 38 1.16 -1.48 16.52
C LEU A 38 2.29 -0.47 16.75
N ASN A 39 3.52 -0.84 16.41
CA ASN A 39 4.63 0.09 16.46
C ASN A 39 4.57 1.02 15.24
N ILE A 40 4.24 2.29 15.46
CA ILE A 40 4.08 3.30 14.39
C ILE A 40 5.37 3.46 13.59
N ALA A 41 6.51 3.67 14.25
CA ALA A 41 7.80 3.86 13.60
C ALA A 41 8.18 2.66 12.72
N ALA A 42 7.99 1.43 13.24
CA ALA A 42 8.24 0.21 12.47
C ALA A 42 7.26 0.03 11.30
N THR A 43 5.98 0.38 11.48
CA THR A 43 4.97 0.27 10.40
C THR A 43 5.30 1.22 9.25
N VAL A 44 5.64 2.47 9.59
CA VAL A 44 6.07 3.49 8.62
C VAL A 44 7.40 3.11 7.97
N LEU A 45 8.36 2.57 8.72
CA LEU A 45 9.61 2.05 8.16
C LEU A 45 9.35 0.96 7.12
N VAL A 46 8.49 -0.02 7.43
CA VAL A 46 8.14 -1.08 6.49
C VAL A 46 7.47 -0.49 5.23
N SER A 47 6.61 0.52 5.37
CA SER A 47 5.97 1.15 4.21
C SER A 47 6.98 1.84 3.29
N TYR A 48 8.02 2.47 3.86
CA TYR A 48 9.12 3.03 3.08
C TYR A 48 9.97 1.95 2.40
N LEU A 49 10.23 0.82 3.07
CA LEU A 49 10.99 -0.29 2.49
C LEU A 49 10.29 -0.92 1.27
N VAL A 50 8.96 -0.86 1.20
CA VAL A 50 8.18 -1.38 0.07
C VAL A 50 7.87 -0.33 -1.01
N GLN A 51 8.34 0.91 -0.89
CA GLN A 51 8.11 1.93 -1.93
C GLN A 51 8.63 1.56 -3.33
N PRO A 52 9.75 0.84 -3.51
CA PRO A 52 10.12 0.36 -4.83
C PRO A 52 9.02 -0.50 -5.46
N LEU A 53 8.35 -1.33 -4.65
CA LEU A 53 7.21 -2.12 -5.09
C LEU A 53 5.97 -1.26 -5.33
N GLN A 54 5.77 -0.17 -4.57
CA GLN A 54 4.73 0.82 -4.84
C GLN A 54 4.85 1.38 -6.26
N LEU A 55 6.05 1.78 -6.68
CA LEU A 55 6.29 2.32 -8.02
C LEU A 55 6.03 1.27 -9.11
N LEU A 56 6.49 0.04 -8.89
CA LEU A 56 6.28 -1.07 -9.83
C LEU A 56 4.80 -1.45 -9.96
N LEU A 57 4.05 -1.45 -8.86
CA LEU A 57 2.64 -1.86 -8.82
C LEU A 57 1.65 -0.72 -9.10
N ALA A 58 2.09 0.54 -9.06
CA ALA A 58 1.23 1.68 -9.32
C ALA A 58 0.54 1.59 -10.69
N LEU A 59 1.32 1.36 -11.75
CA LEU A 59 0.78 1.22 -13.10
C LEU A 59 -0.18 0.02 -13.25
N PRO A 60 0.16 -1.20 -12.77
CA PRO A 60 -0.78 -2.31 -12.72
C PRO A 60 -2.10 -1.99 -12.00
N PHE A 61 -2.04 -1.39 -10.80
CA PHE A 61 -3.26 -1.04 -10.05
C PHE A 61 -4.12 -0.05 -10.82
N ILE A 62 -3.52 1.01 -11.36
CA ILE A 62 -4.24 2.03 -12.13
C ILE A 62 -4.87 1.41 -13.38
N ARG A 63 -4.13 0.58 -14.14
CA ARG A 63 -4.68 -0.09 -15.34
C ARG A 63 -5.83 -1.03 -15.01
N MET A 64 -5.72 -1.81 -13.94
CA MET A 64 -6.81 -2.65 -13.45
C MET A 64 -8.02 -1.81 -13.04
N GLY A 65 -7.80 -0.67 -12.39
CA GLY A 65 -8.87 0.25 -12.00
C GLY A 65 -9.57 0.86 -13.20
N ILE A 66 -8.81 1.33 -14.19
CA ILE A 66 -9.35 1.84 -15.46
C ILE A 66 -10.24 0.79 -16.13
N SER A 67 -9.78 -0.46 -16.17
CA SER A 67 -10.57 -1.57 -16.71
C SER A 67 -11.83 -1.84 -15.89
N LEU A 68 -11.73 -1.79 -14.55
CA LEU A 68 -12.84 -2.06 -13.65
C LEU A 68 -13.96 -1.02 -13.76
N PHE A 69 -13.61 0.25 -13.97
CA PHE A 69 -14.56 1.36 -14.07
C PHE A 69 -14.90 1.78 -15.51
N GLY A 70 -14.39 1.07 -16.53
CA GLY A 70 -14.67 1.39 -17.93
C GLY A 70 -14.07 2.71 -18.41
N LEU A 71 -12.94 3.16 -17.83
CA LEU A 71 -12.30 4.43 -18.15
C LEU A 71 -11.38 4.34 -19.39
N SER A 72 -11.79 3.62 -20.44
CA SER A 72 -10.94 3.26 -21.60
C SER A 72 -10.37 4.45 -22.38
N GLU A 73 -10.93 5.64 -22.23
CA GLU A 73 -10.39 6.89 -22.76
C GLU A 73 -9.08 7.31 -22.09
N LEU A 74 -8.81 6.80 -20.89
CA LEU A 74 -7.68 7.17 -20.06
C LEU A 74 -6.43 6.38 -20.49
N ARG A 75 -5.79 6.86 -21.55
CA ARG A 75 -4.57 6.25 -22.05
C ARG A 75 -3.34 6.85 -21.35
N LEU A 76 -2.58 5.98 -20.70
CA LEU A 76 -1.42 6.36 -19.88
C LEU A 76 -0.10 6.34 -20.68
N SER A 77 -0.13 6.61 -21.99
CA SER A 77 1.11 6.82 -22.74
C SER A 77 1.73 8.16 -22.35
N ILE A 78 3.06 8.20 -22.29
CA ILE A 78 3.81 9.45 -22.04
C ILE A 78 3.44 10.51 -23.08
N THR A 79 3.31 10.12 -24.35
CA THR A 79 2.99 11.03 -25.45
C THR A 79 1.59 11.64 -25.32
N GLU A 80 0.60 10.83 -24.94
CA GLU A 80 -0.79 11.26 -24.77
C GLU A 80 -0.93 12.15 -23.54
N MET A 81 -0.28 11.78 -22.42
CA MET A 81 -0.23 12.64 -21.23
C MET A 81 0.41 13.99 -21.54
N GLN A 82 1.53 14.03 -22.26
CA GLN A 82 2.16 15.29 -22.67
C GLN A 82 1.25 16.14 -23.56
N ALA A 83 0.54 15.52 -24.51
CA ALA A 83 -0.41 16.22 -25.36
C ALA A 83 -1.60 16.79 -24.55
N MET A 84 -2.14 16.01 -23.62
CA MET A 84 -3.22 16.44 -22.73
C MET A 84 -2.80 17.63 -21.88
N PHE A 85 -1.62 17.57 -21.24
CA PHE A 85 -1.10 18.67 -20.43
C PHE A 85 -0.85 19.95 -21.24
N LYS A 86 -0.39 19.83 -22.49
CA LYS A 86 -0.19 20.98 -23.38
C LYS A 86 -1.50 21.62 -23.83
N ALA A 87 -2.54 20.81 -24.03
CA ALA A 87 -3.85 21.28 -24.47
C ALA A 87 -4.64 21.94 -23.33
N ASP A 88 -4.79 21.23 -22.21
CA ASP A 88 -5.49 21.72 -21.02
C ASP A 88 -4.96 21.01 -19.77
N TRP A 89 -4.21 21.76 -18.96
CA TRP A 89 -3.58 21.24 -17.76
C TRP A 89 -4.58 20.88 -16.65
N LEU A 90 -5.72 21.58 -16.55
CA LEU A 90 -6.75 21.29 -15.55
C LEU A 90 -7.50 20.01 -15.91
N TYR A 91 -7.84 19.86 -17.20
CA TYR A 91 -8.45 18.64 -17.69
C TYR A 91 -7.52 17.43 -17.51
N ALA A 92 -6.22 17.59 -17.82
CA ALA A 92 -5.23 16.54 -17.62
C ALA A 92 -5.11 16.14 -16.14
N LEU A 93 -5.10 17.11 -15.22
CA LEU A 93 -5.05 16.86 -13.78
C LEU A 93 -6.29 16.10 -13.29
N ASN A 94 -7.49 16.48 -13.74
CA ASN A 94 -8.73 15.79 -13.39
C ASN A 94 -8.71 14.32 -13.86
N LYS A 95 -8.24 14.07 -15.09
CA LYS A 95 -8.11 12.72 -15.64
C LYS A 95 -7.07 11.87 -14.89
N LEU A 96 -5.93 12.45 -14.53
CA LEU A 96 -4.93 11.76 -13.69
C LEU A 96 -5.45 11.45 -12.29
N TRP A 97 -6.21 12.37 -11.69
CA TRP A 97 -6.83 12.14 -10.39
C TRP A 97 -7.81 10.96 -10.44
N GLN A 98 -8.63 10.86 -11.48
CA GLN A 98 -9.51 9.70 -11.71
C GLN A 98 -8.71 8.39 -11.88
N ALA A 99 -7.58 8.43 -12.59
CA ALA A 99 -6.67 7.28 -12.71
C ALA A 99 -6.18 6.79 -11.35
N CYS A 100 -5.71 7.73 -10.51
CA CYS A 100 -5.23 7.43 -9.16
C CYS A 100 -6.36 6.83 -8.30
N LEU A 101 -7.55 7.41 -8.32
CA LEU A 101 -8.71 6.87 -7.58
C LEU A 101 -9.09 5.46 -8.05
N ALA A 102 -9.06 5.21 -9.35
CA ALA A 102 -9.32 3.88 -9.90
C ALA A 102 -8.28 2.86 -9.38
N GLY A 103 -7.00 3.21 -9.38
CA GLY A 103 -5.94 2.37 -8.81
C GLY A 103 -6.08 2.14 -7.31
N VAL A 104 -6.37 3.19 -6.53
CA VAL A 104 -6.61 3.09 -5.09
C VAL A 104 -7.82 2.20 -4.78
N SER A 105 -8.85 2.22 -5.62
CA SER A 105 -10.02 1.36 -5.46
C SER A 105 -9.66 -0.11 -5.60
N VAL A 106 -8.86 -0.48 -6.61
CA VAL A 106 -8.37 -1.86 -6.77
C VAL A 106 -7.49 -2.27 -5.60
N TRP A 107 -6.58 -1.39 -5.17
CA TRP A 107 -5.80 -1.63 -3.96
C TRP A 107 -6.70 -1.86 -2.74
N GLY A 108 -7.75 -1.06 -2.55
CA GLY A 108 -8.68 -1.17 -1.43
C GLY A 108 -9.42 -2.52 -1.41
N LEU A 109 -9.82 -3.02 -2.57
CA LEU A 109 -10.40 -4.37 -2.72
C LEU A 109 -9.40 -5.47 -2.34
N MET A 110 -8.12 -5.27 -2.67
CA MET A 110 -7.05 -6.25 -2.41
C MET A 110 -6.40 -6.11 -1.03
N ALA A 111 -6.59 -4.99 -0.33
CA ALA A 111 -5.85 -4.66 0.89
C ALA A 111 -6.12 -5.66 2.02
N LEU A 112 -7.39 -5.99 2.27
CA LEU A 112 -7.78 -6.95 3.31
C LEU A 112 -7.29 -8.38 3.01
N PRO A 113 -7.55 -8.98 1.83
CA PRO A 113 -7.06 -10.33 1.54
C PRO A 113 -5.54 -10.41 1.54
N LEU A 114 -4.85 -9.41 0.98
CA LEU A 114 -3.38 -9.36 0.97
C LEU A 114 -2.81 -9.21 2.38
N GLY A 115 -3.41 -8.35 3.21
CA GLY A 115 -2.99 -8.16 4.60
C GLY A 115 -3.19 -9.41 5.45
N GLY A 116 -4.33 -10.08 5.30
CA GLY A 116 -4.61 -11.35 5.97
C GLY A 116 -3.63 -12.44 5.55
N LEU A 117 -3.38 -12.58 4.24
CA LEU A 117 -2.42 -13.54 3.70
C LEU A 117 -1.01 -13.29 4.24
N LEU A 118 -0.52 -12.06 4.17
CA LEU A 118 0.80 -11.68 4.71
C LEU A 118 0.89 -11.98 6.21
N TYR A 119 -0.14 -11.65 6.98
CA TYR A 119 -0.16 -11.95 8.41
C TYR A 119 -0.04 -13.45 8.70
N VAL A 120 -0.83 -14.28 8.01
CA VAL A 120 -0.84 -15.74 8.19
C VAL A 120 0.50 -16.36 7.80
N LEU A 121 1.14 -15.86 6.74
CA LEU A 121 2.45 -16.34 6.28
C LEU A 121 3.59 -15.90 7.20
N LEU A 122 3.57 -14.66 7.70
CA LEU A 122 4.63 -14.10 8.53
C LEU A 122 4.58 -14.58 9.99
N LEU A 123 3.39 -14.85 10.52
CA LEU A 123 3.23 -15.29 11.90
C LEU A 123 4.02 -16.57 12.27
N PRO A 124 3.97 -17.68 11.51
CA PRO A 124 4.77 -18.87 11.82
C PRO A 124 6.27 -18.60 11.70
N VAL A 125 6.69 -17.78 10.74
CA VAL A 125 8.10 -17.38 10.56
C VAL A 125 8.60 -16.65 11.81
N PHE A 126 7.88 -15.61 12.24
CA PHE A 126 8.29 -14.85 13.43
C PHE A 126 8.18 -15.64 14.73
N LYS A 127 7.25 -16.60 14.84
CA LYS A 127 7.20 -17.50 16.00
C LYS A 127 8.42 -18.43 16.08
N ARG A 128 9.01 -18.80 14.94
CA ARG A 128 10.20 -19.67 14.87
C ARG A 128 11.50 -18.89 15.10
N VAL A 129 11.58 -17.68 14.56
CA VAL A 129 12.81 -16.86 14.59
C VAL A 129 12.96 -16.07 15.89
N LEU A 130 11.85 -15.61 16.49
CA LEU A 130 11.94 -14.84 17.73
C LEU A 130 12.22 -15.76 18.93
N PRO A 131 13.17 -15.38 19.80
CA PRO A 131 13.42 -16.11 21.04
C PRO A 131 12.14 -16.22 21.88
N LYS A 132 11.94 -17.38 22.50
CA LYS A 132 10.90 -17.50 23.54
C LYS A 132 11.27 -16.53 24.68
N PRO A 133 10.31 -15.77 25.23
CA PRO A 133 10.58 -14.95 26.41
C PRO A 133 11.22 -15.85 27.48
N GLN A 134 12.42 -15.50 27.94
CA GLN A 134 12.99 -16.13 29.13
C GLN A 134 12.07 -15.73 30.29
N GLU A 135 11.37 -16.70 30.88
CA GLU A 135 10.75 -16.51 32.18
C GLU A 135 11.88 -16.21 33.15
N SER A 136 11.98 -14.95 33.57
CA SER A 136 12.83 -14.56 34.70
C SER A 136 12.27 -15.27 35.93
N VAL A 137 12.91 -16.37 36.32
CA VAL A 137 12.71 -17.01 37.61
C VAL A 137 13.11 -15.97 38.67
N VAL A 138 12.11 -15.39 39.33
CA VAL A 138 12.25 -14.59 40.55
C VAL A 138 11.32 -15.21 41.58
#